data_AF-A0A7K4DTF4-F1
#
_entry.id   AF-A0A7K4DTF4-F1
#
_cell.length_a   1.000
_cell.length_b   1.000
_cell.length_c   1.000
_cell.angle_alpha   90.00
_cell.angle_beta   90.00
_cell.angle_gamma   90.00
#
_symmetry.space_group_name_H-M   'P 1'
#
loop_
_entity.id
_entity.type
_entity.pdbx_description
1 polymer ?
#
loop_
_entity_poly.entity_id
_entity_poly.type
_entity_poly.pdbx_seq_one_letter_code
_entity_poly.pdbx_strand_id
1 'polypeptide(L)' 'TYLYEKKIPAMTVGGTGDVLSGLVAGILSRNRNPLESAAAATFINGLAGKAVQKKTGLHMTSMDLLEFIAPVMRPFDKLV' A
#
# COMPACT_ATOMS: atom_id res chain seq x y z
N THR A 1 -6.31 -17.09 -6.16
CA THR A 1 -6.13 -16.16 -5.04
C THR A 1 -4.69 -15.68 -5.03
N TYR A 2 -4.47 -14.38 -4.81
CA TYR A 2 -3.13 -13.82 -4.62
C TYR A 2 -2.81 -13.74 -3.13
N LEU A 3 -1.56 -14.03 -2.75
CA LEU A 3 -1.10 -13.95 -1.37
C LEU A 3 0.11 -13.00 -1.28
N TYR A 4 0.06 -12.08 -0.32
CA TYR A 4 1.20 -11.23 0.02
C TYR A 4 1.72 -11.67 1.40
N GLU A 5 2.82 -12.44 1.41
CA GLU A 5 3.31 -13.15 2.60
C GLU A 5 4.09 -12.28 3.60
N LYS A 6 4.34 -11.01 3.29
CA LYS A 6 5.18 -10.14 4.13
C LYS A 6 4.43 -9.71 5.39
N LYS A 7 5.00 -10.06 6.54
CA LYS A 7 4.57 -9.59 7.86
C LYS A 7 5.25 -8.27 8.19
N ILE A 8 4.45 -7.21 8.37
CA ILE A 8 4.93 -5.88 8.75
C ILE A 8 4.20 -5.47 10.03
N PRO A 9 4.74 -5.81 11.21
CA PRO A 9 4.08 -5.55 12.50
C PRO A 9 3.74 -4.07 12.72
N ALA A 10 4.54 -3.15 12.16
CA ALA A 10 4.27 -1.71 12.25
C ALA A 10 2.93 -1.30 11.62
N MET A 11 2.37 -2.09 10.71
CA MET A 11 1.09 -1.78 10.06
C MET A 11 -0.14 -2.11 10.91
N THR A 12 0.02 -2.72 12.09
CA THR A 12 -1.09 -3.01 13.02
C THR A 12 -1.48 -1.77 13.81
N VAL A 13 -1.85 -0.71 13.10
CA VAL A 13 -2.33 0.56 13.67
C VAL A 13 -3.68 0.93 13.05
N GLY A 14 -4.49 1.65 13.81
CA GLY A 14 -5.80 2.11 13.34
C GLY A 14 -5.66 2.96 12.07
N GLY A 15 -6.50 2.69 11.07
CA GLY A 15 -6.56 3.45 9.82
C GLY A 15 -5.74 2.90 8.64
N THR A 16 -4.90 1.87 8.82
CA THR A 16 -4.18 1.27 7.67
C THR A 16 -5.11 0.53 6.71
N GLY A 17 -6.23 0.00 7.22
CA GLY A 17 -7.30 -0.59 6.41
C GLY A 17 -8.03 0.43 5.54
N ASP A 18 -8.20 1.67 6.02
CA ASP A 18 -8.82 2.76 5.26
C ASP A 18 -7.91 3.17 4.10
N VAL A 19 -6.60 3.27 4.36
CA VAL A 19 -5.60 3.52 3.33
C VAL A 19 -5.60 2.42 2.26
N LEU A 20 -5.64 1.14 2.66
CA LEU A 20 -5.73 0.03 1.73
C LEU A 20 -7.02 0.10 0.89
N SER A 21 -8.15 0.38 1.51
CA SER A 21 -9.45 0.47 0.82
C SER A 21 -9.46 1.61 -0.20
N GLY A 22 -8.92 2.78 0.15
CA GLY A 22 -8.76 3.90 -0.77
C GLY A 22 -7.82 3.58 -1.92
N LEU A 23 -6.73 2.84 -1.66
CA LEU A 23 -5.78 2.42 -2.68
C LEU A 23 -6.42 1.41 -3.67
N VAL A 24 -7.19 0.45 -3.16
CA VAL A 24 -7.96 -0.49 -3.99
C VAL A 24 -8.95 0.27 -4.86
N ALA A 25 -9.71 1.20 -4.29
CA ALA A 25 -10.68 2.01 -5.04
C ALA A 25 -9.99 2.87 -6.12
N GLY A 26 -8.86 3.50 -5.78
CA GLY A 26 -8.07 4.30 -6.73
C GLY A 26 -7.52 3.47 -7.89
N ILE A 27 -6.97 2.28 -7.62
CA ILE A 27 -6.48 1.39 -8.67
C ILE A 27 -7.63 0.82 -9.50
N LEU A 28 -8.73 0.40 -8.86
CA LEU A 28 -9.92 -0.13 -9.54
C LEU A 28 -10.57 0.90 -10.47
N SER A 29 -10.49 2.20 -10.13
CA SER A 29 -10.97 3.27 -11.01
C SER A 29 -10.24 3.30 -12.38
N ARG A 30 -9.00 2.83 -12.42
CA ARG A 30 -8.16 2.76 -13.63
C ARG A 30 -8.12 1.36 -14.24
N ASN A 31 -8.07 0.33 -13.40
CA ASN A 31 -7.98 -1.07 -13.80
C ASN A 31 -9.35 -1.73 -13.60
N ARG A 32 -10.03 -2.12 -14.68
CA ARG A 32 -11.39 -2.70 -14.64
C ARG A 32 -11.46 -4.11 -14.06
N ASN A 33 -10.34 -4.68 -13.60
CA ASN A 33 -10.29 -5.99 -12.95
C ASN A 33 -10.19 -5.85 -11.41
N PRO A 34 -11.24 -6.23 -10.64
CA PRO A 34 -11.23 -6.13 -9.19
C PRO A 34 -10.14 -6.97 -8.50
N LEU A 35 -9.88 -8.17 -9.01
CA LEU A 35 -8.94 -9.09 -8.37
C LEU A 35 -7.49 -8.60 -8.52
N GLU A 36 -7.13 -8.15 -9.72
CA GLU A 36 -5.82 -7.56 -9.97
C GLU A 36 -5.64 -6.24 -9.21
N SER A 37 -6.69 -5.42 -9.13
CA SER A 37 -6.66 -4.16 -8.40
C SER A 37 -6.42 -4.39 -6.91
N ALA A 38 -7.11 -5.36 -6.31
CA ALA A 38 -6.91 -5.74 -4.92
C ALA A 38 -5.49 -6.29 -4.66
N ALA A 39 -4.97 -7.11 -5.58
CA ALA A 39 -3.62 -7.65 -5.47
C ALA A 39 -2.54 -6.55 -5.57
N ALA A 40 -2.66 -5.66 -6.56
CA ALA A 40 -1.75 -4.54 -6.75
C ALA A 40 -1.78 -3.56 -5.57
N ALA A 41 -2.97 -3.21 -5.08
CA ALA A 41 -3.13 -2.35 -3.92
C ALA A 41 -2.47 -2.98 -2.67
N THR A 42 -2.74 -4.26 -2.40
CA THR A 42 -2.14 -4.96 -1.25
C THR A 42 -0.61 -4.97 -1.34
N PHE A 43 -0.07 -5.18 -2.54
CA PHE A 43 1.38 -5.17 -2.78
C PHE A 43 2.00 -3.79 -2.52
N ILE A 44 1.41 -2.72 -3.08
CA ILE A 44 1.87 -1.34 -2.89
C ILE A 44 1.77 -0.92 -1.42
N ASN A 45 0.64 -1.22 -0.77
CA ASN A 45 0.41 -0.93 0.65
C ASN A 45 1.47 -1.60 1.55
N GLY A 46 1.81 -2.86 1.25
CA GLY A 46 2.87 -3.58 1.95
C GLY A 46 4.27 -3.02 1.68
N LEU A 47 4.56 -2.56 0.47
CA LEU A 47 5.84 -1.91 0.18
C LEU A 47 5.96 -0.57 0.90
N ALA A 48 4.89 0.24 0.93
CA ALA A 48 4.83 1.49 1.69
C ALA A 48 5.03 1.22 3.19
N GLY A 49 4.32 0.24 3.75
CA GLY A 49 4.46 -0.12 5.16
C GLY A 49 5.89 -0.56 5.53
N LYS A 50 6.57 -1.29 4.65
CA LYS A 50 7.97 -1.67 4.87
C LYS A 50 8.91 -0.45 4.85
N ALA A 51 8.64 0.51 3.97
CA ALA A 51 9.42 1.75 3.88
C ALA A 51 9.21 2.63 5.13
N VAL A 52 7.97 2.79 5.57
CA VAL A 52 7.62 3.51 6.81
C VAL A 52 8.26 2.85 8.02
N GLN A 53 8.11 1.52 8.17
CA GLN A 53 8.71 0.78 9.28
C GLN A 53 10.24 0.97 9.35
N LYS A 54 10.91 1.08 8.20
CA LYS A 54 12.36 1.35 8.17
C LYS A 54 12.70 2.77 8.68
N LYS A 55 11.81 3.74 8.53
CA LYS A 55 11.99 5.14 8.96
C LYS A 55 11.58 5.37 10.41
N THR A 56 10.41 4.87 10.83
CA THR A 56 9.78 5.19 12.13
C THR A 56 9.74 4.01 13.11
N GLY A 57 10.21 2.83 12.70
CA GLY A 57 10.17 1.63 13.53
C GLY A 57 8.74 1.14 13.76
N LEU A 58 8.36 0.94 15.02
CA LEU A 58 7.03 0.47 15.42
C LEU A 58 6.03 1.61 15.65
N HIS A 59 6.48 2.87 15.64
CA HIS A 59 5.64 4.05 15.90
C HIS A 59 5.02 4.63 14.62
N MET A 60 4.71 3.74 13.67
CA MET A 60 4.07 4.08 12.41
C MET A 60 2.64 4.59 12.66
N THR A 61 2.24 5.63 11.93
CA THR A 61 0.83 6.03 11.81
C THR A 61 0.28 5.70 10.42
N SER A 62 -1.05 5.72 10.28
CA SER A 62 -1.70 5.56 8.96
C SER A 62 -1.37 6.71 8.01
N MET A 63 -1.13 7.92 8.53
CA MET A 63 -0.75 9.07 7.71
C MET A 63 0.66 8.94 7.14
N ASP A 64 1.61 8.37 7.90
CA ASP A 64 2.96 8.10 7.39
C ASP A 64 2.90 7.17 6.18
N LEU A 65 1.94 6.25 6.14
CA LEU A 65 1.75 5.34 5.01
C LEU A 65 1.44 6.10 3.71
N LEU A 66 0.62 7.15 3.80
CA LEU A 66 0.23 7.97 2.63
C LEU A 66 1.42 8.67 1.98
N GLU A 67 2.35 9.19 2.79
CA GLU A 67 3.58 9.84 2.28
C GLU A 67 4.44 8.89 1.45
N PHE A 68 4.39 7.58 1.76
CA PHE A 68 5.20 6.56 1.11
C PHE A 68 4.52 5.85 -0.07
N ILE A 69 3.23 6.06 -0.30
CA ILE A 69 2.53 5.48 -1.46
C ILE A 69 3.13 6.00 -2.77
N ALA A 70 3.24 7.31 -2.95
CA ALA A 70 3.73 7.89 -4.20
C ALA A 70 5.20 7.50 -4.52
N PRO A 71 6.15 7.58 -3.56
CA PRO A 71 7.51 7.08 -3.78
C PRO A 71 7.58 5.60 -4.15
N VAL A 72 6.72 4.75 -3.56
CA VAL A 72 6.67 3.32 -3.86
C VAL A 72 6.05 3.04 -5.22
N MET A 73 5.10 3.86 -5.67
CA MET A 73 4.46 3.72 -6.97
C MET A 73 5.33 4.23 -8.12
N ARG A 74 6.19 5.24 -7.88
CA ARG A 74 7.04 5.88 -8.90
C ARG A 74 7.80 4.90 -9.82
N PRO A 75 8.43 3.81 -9.34
CA PRO A 75 9.13 2.87 -10.21
C PRO A 75 8.23 2.08 -11.17
N PHE A 76 6.92 2.05 -10.90
CA PHE A 76 5.92 1.37 -11.73
C PHE A 76 5.22 2.31 -12.71
N ASP A 77 5.48 3.62 -12.62
CA ASP A 77 4.90 4.60 -13.53
C ASP A 77 5.45 4.38 -14.95
N LYS A 78 4.54 4.17 -15.90
CA LYS A 78 4.85 4.24 -17.32
C LYS A 78 4.64 5.67 -17.78
N LEU A 79 5.72 6.44 -17.91
CA LEU A 79 5.71 7.72 -18.61
C LEU A 79 5.61 7.41 -20.11
N VAL A 80 4.44 7.64 -20.69
CA VAL A 80 4.20 7.57 -22.14
C VAL A 80 4.29 8.98 -22.70
#